data_AF-A0A7C3ASK8-F1
#
_entry.id   AF-A0A7C3ASK8-F1
#
_cell.length_a   1.000
_cell.length_b   1.000
_cell.length_c   1.000
_cell.angle_alpha   90.00
_cell.angle_beta   90.00
_cell.angle_gamma   90.00
#
_symmetry.space_group_name_H-M   'P 1'
#
loop_
_entity.id
_entity.type
_entity.pdbx_description
1 polymer ?
#
loop_
_entity_poly.entity_id
_entity_poly.type
_entity_poly.pdbx_seq_one_letter_code
_entity_poly.pdbx_strand_id
1 'polypeptide(L)'
;MHPDLPITKVNEDLYERGHFARHLASCLLLPEGAPSIVVGIEGKWGEGKTSCINMIRQILSENKEKPIIVDYAPWLISTLDSLIEGFFVQLAATVGTSVKGVRATTATTKILQFAKMLAPIKLVPGVEPWGSIVERIISSVGNATQAGINLMDLSLQARKEDLQQHLGKLRRPIVVIIDDIDRLPPEHVRTVFQMLKAVTDFPRVAYLVAYDPDPVFQALSYNGIYDGRLYLEKLVQVSYPIPRISYIHRKEHLES
;
A
#
# COMPACT_ATOMS: atom_id res chain seq x y z
N MET A 1 31.72 -8.37 -12.96
CA MET A 1 30.48 -7.58 -12.75
C MET A 1 29.70 -8.25 -11.63
N HIS A 2 29.72 -7.67 -10.44
CA HIS A 2 28.74 -8.04 -9.43
C HIS A 2 27.38 -7.49 -9.88
N PRO A 3 26.30 -8.28 -9.82
CA PRO A 3 24.96 -7.75 -10.06
C PRO A 3 24.67 -6.70 -8.98
N ASP A 4 24.10 -5.57 -9.39
CA ASP A 4 23.74 -4.44 -8.53
C ASP A 4 22.47 -4.82 -7.72
N LEU A 5 22.69 -5.66 -6.71
CA LEU A 5 21.63 -6.22 -5.87
C LEU A 5 21.34 -5.29 -4.69
N PRO A 6 20.06 -5.11 -4.32
CA PRO A 6 19.73 -4.29 -3.17
C PRO A 6 20.30 -4.91 -1.89
N ILE A 7 21.00 -4.10 -1.09
CA ILE A 7 21.46 -4.52 0.25
C ILE A 7 20.32 -5.05 1.10
N THR A 8 20.63 -5.97 2.01
CA THR A 8 19.64 -6.65 2.85
C THR A 8 19.65 -6.16 4.29
N LYS A 9 20.75 -5.55 4.74
CA LYS A 9 20.96 -5.14 6.13
C LYS A 9 21.48 -3.72 6.27
N VAL A 10 21.17 -3.09 7.41
CA VAL A 10 21.61 -1.73 7.76
C VAL A 10 23.13 -1.61 7.86
N ASN A 11 23.85 -2.66 8.24
CA ASN A 11 25.32 -2.63 8.31
C ASN A 11 26.00 -2.73 6.94
N GLU A 12 25.24 -2.97 5.87
CA GLU A 12 25.70 -2.98 4.47
C GLU A 12 25.50 -1.59 3.82
N ASP A 13 24.96 -0.61 4.56
CA ASP A 13 24.60 0.72 4.06
C ASP A 13 25.83 1.62 3.89
N LEU A 14 26.37 1.60 2.68
CA LEU A 14 27.46 2.48 2.25
C LEU A 14 27.03 3.94 2.00
N TYR A 15 25.73 4.24 2.00
CA TYR A 15 25.20 5.56 1.66
C TYR A 15 24.61 6.31 2.86
N GLU A 16 24.84 5.82 4.08
CA GLU A 16 24.41 6.40 5.36
C GLU A 16 22.90 6.71 5.46
N ARG A 17 22.08 5.97 4.71
CA ARG A 17 20.61 6.02 4.70
C ARG A 17 19.97 5.33 5.91
N GLY A 18 20.74 4.68 6.79
CA GLY A 18 20.24 4.01 7.99
C GLY A 18 19.46 4.92 8.93
N HIS A 19 19.82 6.21 9.03
CA HIS A 19 19.04 7.19 9.82
C HIS A 19 17.66 7.46 9.23
N PHE A 20 17.60 7.59 7.90
CA PHE A 20 16.35 7.74 7.17
C PHE A 20 15.45 6.50 7.33
N ALA A 21 16.01 5.30 7.18
CA ALA A 21 15.29 4.05 7.41
C ALA A 21 14.75 3.93 8.84
N ARG A 22 15.53 4.34 9.86
CA ARG A 22 15.08 4.38 11.27
C ARG A 22 13.92 5.34 11.49
N HIS A 23 13.98 6.53 10.89
CA HIS A 23 12.90 7.50 10.97
C HIS A 23 11.60 6.96 10.36
N LEU A 24 11.66 6.44 9.13
CA LEU A 24 10.49 5.84 8.48
C LEU A 24 9.94 4.65 9.25
N ALA A 25 10.79 3.75 9.74
CA ALA A 25 10.35 2.63 10.57
C ALA A 25 9.58 3.11 11.82
N SER A 26 10.00 4.22 12.45
CA SER A 26 9.28 4.79 13.59
C SER A 26 7.89 5.34 13.22
N CYS A 27 7.74 5.96 12.04
CA CYS A 27 6.45 6.44 11.55
C CYS A 27 5.46 5.30 11.23
N LEU A 28 5.98 4.13 10.84
CA LEU A 28 5.18 2.95 10.48
C LEU A 28 4.71 2.14 11.70
N LEU A 29 5.29 2.38 12.89
CA LEU A 29 4.89 1.72 14.13
C LEU A 29 3.71 2.45 14.78
N LEU A 30 2.51 2.01 14.44
CA LEU A 30 1.27 2.61 14.91
C LEU A 30 0.88 2.12 16.32
N PRO A 31 0.76 3.02 17.31
CA PRO A 31 0.34 2.66 18.66
C PRO A 31 -1.12 2.17 18.70
N GLU A 32 -1.55 1.66 19.85
CA GLU A 32 -2.95 1.27 20.04
C GLU A 32 -3.89 2.47 19.88
N GLY A 33 -5.00 2.27 19.16
CA GLY A 33 -5.96 3.33 18.84
C GLY A 33 -5.56 4.29 17.71
N ALA A 34 -4.34 4.17 17.15
CA ALA A 34 -3.93 5.03 16.04
C ALA A 34 -4.71 4.73 14.75
N PRO A 35 -5.06 5.76 13.96
CA PRO A 35 -5.56 5.58 12.61
C PRO A 35 -4.47 4.96 11.72
N SER A 36 -4.86 4.48 10.55
CA SER A 36 -3.93 4.10 9.49
C SER A 36 -3.07 5.26 9.02
N ILE A 37 -1.93 4.92 8.41
CA ILE A 37 -1.09 5.87 7.69
C ILE A 37 -0.65 5.30 6.34
N VAL A 38 -0.55 6.14 5.31
CA VAL A 38 0.09 5.82 4.03
C VAL A 38 1.32 6.70 3.83
N VAL A 39 2.48 6.06 3.77
CA VAL A 39 3.79 6.69 3.61
C VAL A 39 4.40 6.28 2.27
N GLY A 40 4.81 7.26 1.48
CA GLY A 40 5.50 7.07 0.20
C GLY A 40 7.02 7.09 0.37
N ILE A 41 7.72 6.20 -0.34
CA ILE A 41 9.14 6.32 -0.65
C ILE A 41 9.28 6.59 -2.14
N GLU A 42 9.79 7.77 -2.47
CA GLU A 42 9.95 8.21 -3.86
C GLU A 42 11.39 8.09 -4.30
N GLY A 43 11.62 7.55 -5.48
CA GLY A 43 12.96 7.51 -6.08
C GLY A 43 12.95 6.91 -7.46
N LYS A 44 13.89 7.33 -8.30
CA LYS A 44 14.05 6.79 -9.65
C LYS A 44 14.53 5.34 -9.64
N TRP A 45 14.44 4.69 -10.80
CA TRP A 45 15.09 3.40 -11.00
C TRP A 45 16.57 3.46 -10.58
N GLY A 46 17.02 2.48 -9.80
CA GLY A 46 18.42 2.40 -9.33
C GLY A 46 18.76 3.32 -8.15
N GLU A 47 17.85 4.14 -7.63
CA GLU A 47 18.17 5.02 -6.50
C GLU A 47 18.21 4.29 -5.14
N GLY A 48 17.94 2.98 -5.10
CA GLY A 48 18.05 2.15 -3.90
C GLY A 48 16.79 2.10 -3.03
N LYS A 49 15.59 2.22 -3.62
CA LYS A 49 14.30 2.06 -2.91
C LYS A 49 14.21 0.73 -2.15
N THR A 50 14.42 -0.38 -2.84
CA THR A 50 14.37 -1.73 -2.26
C THR A 50 15.42 -1.92 -1.15
N SER A 51 16.62 -1.37 -1.31
CA SER A 51 17.64 -1.35 -0.25
C SER A 51 17.16 -0.62 1.01
N CYS A 52 16.52 0.53 0.85
CA CYS A 52 15.93 1.27 1.97
C CYS A 52 14.80 0.47 2.64
N ILE A 53 13.94 -0.16 1.86
CA ILE A 53 12.87 -1.03 2.36
C ILE A 53 13.45 -2.20 3.16
N ASN A 54 14.53 -2.83 2.69
CA ASN A 54 15.19 -3.92 3.40
C ASN A 54 15.72 -3.48 4.78
N MET A 55 16.32 -2.29 4.85
CA MET A 55 16.74 -1.69 6.12
C MET A 55 15.55 -1.41 7.05
N ILE A 56 14.48 -0.81 6.53
CA ILE A 56 13.25 -0.55 7.31
C ILE A 56 12.68 -1.87 7.84
N ARG A 57 12.61 -2.91 6.99
CA ARG A 57 12.15 -4.25 7.37
C ARG A 57 12.98 -4.83 8.50
N GLN A 58 14.31 -4.75 8.39
CA GLN A 58 15.21 -5.22 9.45
C GLN A 58 14.89 -4.49 10.77
N ILE A 59 14.85 -3.15 10.75
CA ILE A 59 14.61 -2.32 11.95
C ILE A 59 13.24 -2.65 12.58
N LEU A 60 12.20 -2.81 11.76
CA LEU A 60 10.87 -3.19 12.23
C LEU A 60 10.87 -4.59 12.84
N SER A 61 11.57 -5.56 12.24
CA SER A 61 11.62 -6.93 12.73
C SER A 61 12.36 -7.08 14.07
N GLU A 62 13.34 -6.21 14.32
CA GLU A 62 14.13 -6.15 15.55
C GLU A 62 13.45 -5.30 16.64
N ASN A 63 12.38 -4.57 16.30
CA ASN A 63 11.65 -3.74 17.25
C ASN A 63 10.95 -4.59 18.32
N LYS A 64 10.85 -4.08 19.55
CA LYS A 64 10.19 -4.77 20.68
C LYS A 64 8.72 -5.09 20.41
N GLU A 65 7.99 -4.21 19.73
CA GLU A 65 6.57 -4.42 19.39
C GLU A 65 6.38 -5.49 18.32
N LYS A 66 7.42 -5.74 17.51
CA LYS A 66 7.44 -6.67 16.38
C LYS A 66 6.17 -6.52 15.54
N PRO A 67 5.98 -5.52 14.68
CA PRO A 67 4.80 -5.44 13.82
C PRO A 67 4.63 -6.70 12.96
N ILE A 68 3.42 -6.92 12.45
CA ILE A 68 3.14 -7.92 11.41
C ILE A 68 3.54 -7.27 10.08
N ILE A 69 4.63 -7.73 9.47
CA ILE A 69 5.14 -7.16 8.22
C ILE A 69 4.58 -7.96 7.04
N VAL A 70 3.81 -7.29 6.19
CA VAL A 70 3.17 -7.86 5.01
C VAL A 70 3.87 -7.32 3.78
N ASP A 71 4.71 -8.13 3.14
CA ASP A 71 5.31 -7.78 1.86
C ASP A 71 4.36 -8.15 0.72
N TYR A 72 3.95 -7.15 -0.06
CA TYR A 72 3.12 -7.32 -1.25
C TYR A 72 3.89 -6.82 -2.48
N ALA A 73 4.24 -7.76 -3.35
CA ALA A 73 4.97 -7.52 -4.59
C ALA A 73 4.00 -7.66 -5.78
N PRO A 74 3.32 -6.57 -6.20
CA PRO A 74 2.29 -6.65 -7.23
C PRO A 74 2.82 -7.12 -8.59
N TRP A 75 4.11 -6.93 -8.87
CA TRP A 75 4.76 -7.37 -10.11
C TRP A 75 4.82 -8.90 -10.27
N LEU A 76 4.59 -9.67 -9.20
CA LEU A 76 4.46 -11.13 -9.27
C LEU A 76 3.10 -11.59 -9.82
N ILE A 77 2.14 -10.67 -9.94
CA ILE A 77 0.77 -10.97 -10.35
C ILE A 77 0.57 -10.52 -11.79
N SER A 78 0.21 -11.46 -12.65
CA SER A 78 0.15 -11.24 -14.11
C SER A 78 -1.19 -10.74 -14.63
N THR A 79 -2.26 -10.80 -13.84
CA THR A 79 -3.61 -10.40 -14.26
C THR A 79 -4.17 -9.31 -13.35
N LEU A 80 -4.96 -8.41 -13.94
CA LEU A 80 -5.62 -7.32 -13.22
C LEU A 80 -6.54 -7.83 -12.10
N ASP A 81 -7.36 -8.83 -12.41
CA ASP A 81 -8.35 -9.39 -11.48
C ASP A 81 -7.68 -9.99 -10.23
N SER A 82 -6.46 -10.52 -10.37
CA SER A 82 -5.73 -11.15 -9.27
C SER A 82 -4.92 -10.18 -8.43
N LEU A 83 -4.76 -8.90 -8.82
CA LEU A 83 -4.00 -7.93 -8.01
C LEU A 83 -4.65 -7.71 -6.64
N ILE A 84 -5.94 -7.38 -6.65
CA ILE A 84 -6.71 -7.09 -5.43
C ILE A 84 -6.79 -8.35 -4.56
N GLU A 85 -7.16 -9.48 -5.17
CA GLU A 85 -7.24 -10.76 -4.46
C GLU A 85 -5.89 -11.14 -3.86
N GLY A 86 -4.80 -11.04 -4.63
CA GLY A 86 -3.45 -11.36 -4.18
C GLY A 86 -3.01 -10.52 -2.98
N PHE A 87 -3.37 -9.22 -2.95
CA PHE A 87 -3.11 -8.38 -1.78
C PHE A 87 -3.79 -8.92 -0.52
N PHE A 88 -5.10 -9.21 -0.60
CA PHE A 88 -5.84 -9.69 0.57
C PHE A 88 -5.44 -11.10 0.99
N VAL A 89 -5.10 -11.99 0.04
CA VAL A 89 -4.58 -13.32 0.33
C VAL A 89 -3.26 -13.21 1.08
N GLN A 90 -2.34 -12.35 0.62
CA GLN A 90 -1.07 -12.12 1.29
C GLN A 90 -1.25 -11.53 2.69
N LEU A 91 -2.12 -10.53 2.84
CA LEU A 91 -2.47 -9.94 4.14
C LEU A 91 -3.05 -11.00 5.09
N ALA A 92 -4.00 -11.81 4.61
CA ALA A 92 -4.65 -12.86 5.40
C ALA A 92 -3.66 -13.95 5.84
N ALA A 93 -2.77 -14.39 4.94
CA ALA A 93 -1.75 -15.38 5.20
C ALA A 93 -0.74 -14.90 6.25
N THR A 94 -0.24 -13.67 6.12
CA THR A 94 0.74 -13.11 7.07
C THR A 94 0.10 -12.85 8.43
N VAL A 95 -1.12 -12.32 8.49
CA VAL A 95 -1.84 -12.14 9.77
C VAL A 95 -2.09 -13.50 10.46
N GLY A 96 -2.52 -14.50 9.70
CA GLY A 96 -2.83 -15.83 10.22
C GLY A 96 -1.61 -16.61 10.73
N THR A 97 -0.44 -16.38 10.14
CA THR A 97 0.83 -17.02 10.56
C THR A 97 1.56 -16.25 11.66
N SER A 98 1.41 -14.92 11.71
CA SER A 98 2.13 -14.05 12.65
C SER A 98 1.54 -14.02 14.06
N VAL A 99 0.27 -14.39 14.22
CA VAL A 99 -0.42 -14.35 15.52
C VAL A 99 -1.19 -15.65 15.72
N LYS A 100 -0.94 -16.32 16.85
CA LYS A 100 -1.71 -17.51 17.24
C LYS A 100 -2.98 -17.11 17.99
N GLY A 101 -4.08 -17.82 17.73
CA GLY A 101 -5.31 -17.75 18.50
C GLY A 101 -6.50 -17.17 17.74
N VAL A 102 -7.67 -17.22 18.38
CA VAL A 102 -8.98 -16.96 17.76
C VAL A 102 -9.05 -15.60 17.07
N ARG A 103 -8.48 -14.54 17.67
CA ARG A 103 -8.50 -13.18 17.09
C ARG A 103 -7.86 -13.13 15.71
N ALA A 104 -6.73 -13.81 15.51
CA ALA A 104 -6.04 -13.85 14.24
C ALA A 104 -6.84 -14.64 13.19
N THR A 105 -7.36 -15.81 13.57
CA THR A 105 -8.21 -16.63 12.70
C THR A 105 -9.47 -15.89 12.25
N THR A 106 -10.12 -15.16 13.17
CA THR A 106 -11.27 -14.33 12.83
C THR A 106 -10.87 -13.21 11.88
N ALA A 107 -9.79 -12.47 12.17
CA ALA A 107 -9.30 -11.40 11.29
C ALA A 107 -8.99 -11.92 9.87
N THR A 108 -8.23 -13.01 9.74
CA THR A 108 -7.94 -13.68 8.45
C THR A 108 -9.23 -14.01 7.69
N THR A 109 -10.25 -14.52 8.38
CA THR A 109 -11.55 -14.83 7.77
C THR A 109 -12.26 -13.57 7.27
N LYS A 110 -12.26 -12.49 8.06
CA LYS A 110 -12.85 -11.20 7.68
C LYS A 110 -12.13 -10.56 6.50
N ILE A 111 -10.81 -10.65 6.45
CA ILE A 111 -9.98 -10.18 5.33
C ILE A 111 -10.43 -10.86 4.03
N LEU A 112 -10.51 -12.20 4.03
CA LEU A 112 -10.93 -12.96 2.84
C LEU A 112 -12.40 -12.72 2.47
N GLN A 113 -13.29 -12.52 3.44
CA GLN A 113 -14.70 -12.18 3.18
C GLN A 113 -14.86 -10.81 2.52
N PHE A 114 -14.03 -9.84 2.92
CA PHE A 114 -13.99 -8.51 2.30
C PHE A 114 -13.39 -8.57 0.89
N ALA A 115 -12.30 -9.34 0.70
CA ALA A 115 -11.67 -9.54 -0.61
C ALA A 115 -12.65 -10.05 -1.68
N LYS A 116 -13.48 -11.04 -1.33
CA LYS A 116 -14.51 -11.61 -2.23
C LYS A 116 -15.54 -10.59 -2.69
N MET A 117 -15.77 -9.51 -1.93
CA MET A 117 -16.70 -8.45 -2.32
C MET A 117 -16.08 -7.42 -3.26
N LEU A 118 -14.75 -7.31 -3.29
CA LEU A 118 -14.02 -6.40 -4.19
C LEU A 118 -13.73 -7.04 -5.55
N ALA A 119 -13.66 -8.37 -5.63
CA ALA A 119 -13.44 -9.13 -6.86
C ALA A 119 -14.42 -8.85 -8.02
N PRO A 120 -15.74 -8.62 -7.82
CA PRO A 120 -16.66 -8.33 -8.93
C PRO A 120 -16.60 -6.89 -9.48
N ILE A 121 -15.74 -6.00 -8.96
CA ILE A 121 -15.56 -4.64 -9.51
C ILE A 121 -14.68 -4.73 -10.77
N LYS A 122 -15.29 -5.07 -11.92
CA LYS A 122 -14.62 -5.06 -13.22
C LYS A 122 -14.44 -3.61 -13.71
N LEU A 123 -13.18 -3.21 -13.89
CA LEU A 123 -12.69 -1.95 -14.48
C LEU A 123 -11.80 -2.40 -15.66
N VAL A 124 -11.87 -1.99 -16.94
CA VAL A 124 -12.10 -0.72 -17.66
C VAL A 124 -12.27 -1.10 -19.17
N PRO A 125 -13.02 -0.38 -20.04
CA PRO A 125 -12.35 0.56 -20.96
C PRO A 125 -13.15 1.85 -21.26
N GLY A 126 -12.54 3.03 -21.09
CA GLY A 126 -13.09 4.31 -21.62
C GLY A 126 -13.63 5.35 -20.63
N VAL A 127 -13.14 5.36 -19.38
CA VAL A 127 -13.36 6.39 -18.32
C VAL A 127 -14.59 6.16 -17.42
N GLU A 128 -14.36 6.37 -16.12
CA GLU A 128 -15.28 6.50 -14.97
C GLU A 128 -15.42 5.26 -14.08
N PRO A 129 -14.93 5.36 -12.83
CA PRO A 129 -15.83 5.72 -11.72
C PRO A 129 -15.17 6.65 -10.70
N TRP A 130 -14.70 7.81 -11.14
CA TRP A 130 -14.08 8.80 -10.22
C TRP A 130 -14.97 10.00 -9.89
N GLY A 131 -16.09 10.20 -10.61
CA GLY A 131 -17.09 11.23 -10.31
C GLY A 131 -18.51 10.69 -10.08
N SER A 132 -18.96 9.70 -10.87
CA SER A 132 -20.38 9.31 -10.91
C SER A 132 -20.89 8.41 -9.78
N ILE A 133 -20.03 7.85 -8.90
CA ILE A 133 -20.52 7.14 -7.70
C ILE A 133 -20.74 8.12 -6.54
N VAL A 134 -19.88 9.13 -6.35
CA VAL A 134 -20.04 10.08 -5.24
C VAL A 134 -20.94 11.26 -5.61
N GLU A 135 -20.87 11.76 -6.85
CA GLU A 135 -21.59 12.96 -7.29
C GLU A 135 -23.06 12.66 -7.68
N ARG A 136 -23.35 11.47 -8.22
CA ARG A 136 -24.75 11.04 -8.43
C ARG A 136 -25.50 10.77 -7.13
N ILE A 137 -24.83 10.49 -6.01
CA ILE A 137 -25.51 10.30 -4.72
C ILE A 137 -26.05 11.65 -4.21
N ILE A 138 -25.40 12.77 -4.53
CA ILE A 138 -25.80 14.10 -4.03
C ILE A 138 -26.91 14.73 -4.89
N SER A 139 -26.89 14.52 -6.22
CA SER A 139 -27.88 15.14 -7.13
C SER A 139 -29.12 14.29 -7.43
N SER A 140 -29.09 12.98 -7.14
CA SER A 140 -30.17 12.04 -7.53
C SER A 140 -31.14 11.67 -6.40
N VAL A 141 -31.04 12.32 -5.23
CA VAL A 141 -32.03 12.21 -4.14
C VAL A 141 -33.43 12.69 -4.58
N GLY A 142 -33.56 13.18 -5.81
CA GLY A 142 -34.81 13.56 -6.46
C GLY A 142 -35.83 12.43 -6.63
N ASN A 143 -35.56 11.34 -7.38
CA ASN A 143 -36.64 10.38 -7.74
C ASN A 143 -36.13 9.00 -8.24
N ALA A 144 -36.57 7.92 -7.55
CA ALA A 144 -36.66 6.49 -7.97
C ALA A 144 -35.32 5.74 -8.25
N THR A 145 -34.89 4.67 -7.57
CA THR A 145 -35.56 3.50 -6.94
C THR A 145 -34.66 2.93 -5.81
N GLN A 146 -35.19 2.74 -4.59
CA GLN A 146 -34.39 2.59 -3.35
C GLN A 146 -34.08 1.16 -2.84
N ALA A 147 -34.42 0.07 -3.54
CA ALA A 147 -34.30 -1.27 -2.95
C ALA A 147 -32.99 -2.03 -3.23
N GLY A 148 -32.32 -1.82 -4.37
CA GLY A 148 -31.18 -2.64 -4.79
C GLY A 148 -29.79 -2.06 -4.49
N ILE A 149 -29.64 -0.73 -4.58
CA ILE A 149 -28.35 -0.04 -4.44
C ILE A 149 -27.98 0.15 -2.96
N ASN A 150 -28.97 0.31 -2.07
CA ASN A 150 -28.72 0.45 -0.63
C ASN A 150 -28.19 -0.84 0.02
N LEU A 151 -28.62 -2.03 -0.39
CA LEU A 151 -28.26 -3.27 0.30
C LEU A 151 -26.81 -3.69 0.06
N MET A 152 -26.28 -3.54 -1.16
CA MET A 152 -24.91 -3.94 -1.47
C MET A 152 -23.89 -3.00 -0.83
N ASP A 153 -24.11 -1.68 -0.92
CA ASP A 153 -23.21 -0.69 -0.32
C ASP A 153 -23.23 -0.75 1.21
N LEU A 154 -24.42 -0.86 1.83
CA LEU A 154 -24.53 -1.12 3.26
C LEU A 154 -23.84 -2.43 3.65
N SER A 155 -23.91 -3.47 2.81
CA SER A 155 -23.22 -4.74 3.09
C SER A 155 -21.70 -4.62 2.99
N LEU A 156 -21.18 -3.87 2.02
CA LEU A 156 -19.73 -3.66 1.85
C LEU A 156 -19.20 -2.82 2.99
N GLN A 157 -19.88 -1.72 3.31
CA GLN A 157 -19.51 -0.83 4.41
C GLN A 157 -19.56 -1.57 5.75
N ALA A 158 -20.63 -2.32 6.02
CA ALA A 158 -20.74 -3.12 7.26
C ALA A 158 -19.64 -4.18 7.36
N ARG A 159 -19.25 -4.84 6.25
CA ARG A 159 -18.14 -5.81 6.28
C ARG A 159 -16.79 -5.14 6.42
N LYS A 160 -16.61 -3.95 5.86
CA LYS A 160 -15.41 -3.14 6.03
C LYS A 160 -15.25 -2.73 7.49
N GLU A 161 -16.32 -2.25 8.12
CA GLU A 161 -16.37 -1.91 9.54
C GLU A 161 -16.10 -3.12 10.44
N ASP A 162 -16.71 -4.26 10.14
CA ASP A 162 -16.46 -5.52 10.84
C ASP A 162 -15.00 -5.96 10.71
N LEU A 163 -14.41 -5.85 9.52
CA LEU A 163 -12.99 -6.09 9.29
C LEU A 163 -12.13 -5.12 10.12
N GLN A 164 -12.41 -3.81 10.05
CA GLN A 164 -11.69 -2.77 10.81
C GLN A 164 -11.72 -3.08 12.32
N GLN A 165 -12.88 -3.46 12.86
CA GLN A 165 -13.02 -3.82 14.26
C GLN A 165 -12.12 -5.00 14.66
N HIS A 166 -11.98 -6.00 13.78
CA HIS A 166 -11.17 -7.19 14.05
C HIS A 166 -9.68 -6.93 13.88
N LEU A 167 -9.27 -6.10 12.90
CA LEU A 167 -7.90 -5.64 12.75
C LEU A 167 -7.46 -4.82 13.98
N GLY A 168 -8.31 -3.91 14.46
CA GLY A 168 -8.01 -3.08 15.63
C GLY A 168 -7.80 -3.88 16.94
N LYS A 169 -8.38 -5.09 17.04
CA LYS A 169 -8.24 -5.99 18.20
C LYS A 169 -6.95 -6.82 18.21
N LEU A 170 -6.16 -6.77 17.12
CA LEU A 170 -4.87 -7.44 17.05
C LEU A 170 -3.90 -6.78 18.05
N ARG A 171 -3.03 -7.57 18.67
CA ARG A 171 -2.06 -7.02 19.64
C ARG A 171 -0.95 -6.22 18.95
N ARG A 172 -0.51 -6.70 17.80
CA ARG A 172 0.60 -6.15 17.02
C ARG A 172 0.03 -5.27 15.89
N PRO A 173 0.62 -4.10 15.60
CA PRO A 173 0.25 -3.32 14.42
C PRO A 173 0.67 -4.05 13.14
N ILE A 174 0.07 -3.68 12.01
CA ILE A 174 0.40 -4.24 10.70
C ILE A 174 1.16 -3.17 9.91
N VAL A 175 2.26 -3.57 9.27
CA VAL A 175 2.98 -2.76 8.28
C VAL A 175 2.91 -3.48 6.95
N VAL A 176 2.18 -2.91 6.01
CA VAL A 176 2.10 -3.36 4.62
C VAL A 176 3.17 -2.64 3.82
N ILE A 177 4.02 -3.40 3.12
CA ILE A 177 5.05 -2.87 2.23
C ILE A 177 4.67 -3.23 0.80
N ILE A 178 4.53 -2.21 -0.05
CA ILE A 178 4.24 -2.34 -1.48
C ILE A 178 5.41 -1.74 -2.26
N ASP A 179 6.15 -2.58 -2.99
CA ASP A 179 7.33 -2.17 -3.76
C ASP A 179 7.13 -2.41 -5.26
N ASP A 180 7.98 -1.79 -6.07
CA ASP A 180 8.07 -1.97 -7.53
C ASP A 180 6.75 -1.69 -8.30
N ILE A 181 5.92 -0.76 -7.80
CA ILE A 181 4.68 -0.35 -8.48
C ILE A 181 4.99 0.30 -9.84
N ASP A 182 6.09 1.05 -9.92
CA ASP A 182 6.57 1.70 -11.15
C ASP A 182 6.98 0.73 -12.26
N ARG A 183 7.08 -0.58 -11.97
CA ARG A 183 7.34 -1.62 -12.96
C ARG A 183 6.08 -2.20 -13.60
N LEU A 184 4.92 -1.84 -13.08
CA LEU A 184 3.64 -2.36 -13.54
C LEU A 184 3.18 -1.59 -14.79
N PRO A 185 2.40 -2.25 -15.67
CA PRO A 185 1.67 -1.54 -16.71
C PRO A 185 0.70 -0.49 -16.12
N PRO A 186 0.39 0.61 -16.83
CA PRO A 186 -0.42 1.71 -16.29
C PRO A 186 -1.79 1.30 -15.72
N GLU A 187 -2.46 0.32 -16.31
CA GLU A 187 -3.70 -0.25 -15.80
C GLU A 187 -3.52 -1.00 -14.47
N HIS A 188 -2.40 -1.70 -14.29
CA HIS A 188 -2.07 -2.40 -13.05
C HIS A 188 -1.70 -1.41 -11.94
N VAL A 189 -0.96 -0.33 -12.26
CA VAL A 189 -0.68 0.79 -11.34
C VAL A 189 -2.00 1.37 -10.80
N ARG A 190 -2.94 1.68 -11.70
CA ARG A 190 -4.26 2.21 -11.31
C ARG A 190 -5.01 1.25 -10.38
N THR A 191 -5.02 -0.04 -10.69
CA THR A 191 -5.67 -1.07 -9.85
C THR A 191 -5.04 -1.14 -8.46
N VAL A 192 -3.71 -1.09 -8.34
CA VAL A 192 -3.03 -1.10 -7.03
C VAL A 192 -3.42 0.12 -6.20
N PHE A 193 -3.45 1.31 -6.79
CA PHE A 193 -3.81 2.53 -6.06
C PHE A 193 -5.32 2.63 -5.75
N GLN A 194 -6.19 2.04 -6.56
CA GLN A 194 -7.61 1.87 -6.25
C GLN A 194 -7.82 0.93 -5.06
N MET A 195 -7.12 -0.20 -5.06
CA MET A 195 -7.11 -1.13 -3.93
C MET A 195 -6.62 -0.43 -2.67
N LEU A 196 -5.51 0.31 -2.77
CA LEU A 196 -4.95 1.04 -1.64
C LEU A 196 -6.00 1.98 -1.05
N LYS A 197 -6.68 2.79 -1.87
CA LYS A 197 -7.78 3.67 -1.46
C LYS A 197 -8.86 2.93 -0.66
N ALA A 198 -9.22 1.72 -1.07
CA ALA A 198 -10.24 0.91 -0.38
C ALA A 198 -9.81 0.44 1.02
N VAL A 199 -8.51 0.35 1.30
CA VAL A 199 -7.95 -0.20 2.54
C VAL A 199 -7.24 0.83 3.43
N THR A 200 -7.05 2.06 2.94
CA THR A 200 -6.32 3.13 3.65
C THR A 200 -6.87 3.57 5.00
N ASP A 201 -8.03 3.09 5.44
CA ASP A 201 -8.68 3.41 6.71
C ASP A 201 -8.70 2.22 7.69
N PHE A 202 -7.91 1.18 7.47
CA PHE A 202 -7.80 0.07 8.40
C PHE A 202 -7.02 0.46 9.67
N PRO A 203 -7.61 0.36 10.88
CA PRO A 203 -6.97 0.84 12.10
C PRO A 203 -5.69 0.05 12.39
N ARG A 204 -4.66 0.76 12.83
CA ARG A 204 -3.32 0.19 13.13
C ARG A 204 -2.69 -0.56 11.96
N VAL A 205 -2.98 -0.12 10.73
CA VAL A 205 -2.30 -0.56 9.51
C VAL A 205 -1.55 0.61 8.90
N ALA A 206 -0.23 0.49 8.81
CA ALA A 206 0.62 1.41 8.08
C ALA A 206 0.92 0.82 6.70
N TYR A 207 0.88 1.65 5.67
CA TYR A 207 1.20 1.30 4.29
C TYR A 207 2.46 2.05 3.88
N LEU A 208 3.52 1.33 3.56
CA LEU A 208 4.73 1.86 2.93
C LEU A 208 4.67 1.55 1.44
N VAL A 209 4.65 2.58 0.61
CA VAL A 209 4.50 2.46 -0.84
C VAL A 209 5.73 3.03 -1.51
N ALA A 210 6.50 2.19 -2.20
CA ALA A 210 7.70 2.62 -2.91
C ALA A 210 7.46 2.68 -4.41
N TYR A 211 7.82 3.81 -5.04
CA TYR A 211 7.58 4.04 -6.46
C TYR A 211 8.51 5.11 -7.05
N ASP A 212 8.68 5.06 -8.37
CA ASP A 212 9.15 6.19 -9.18
C ASP A 212 7.96 7.14 -9.45
N PRO A 213 8.02 8.41 -9.04
CA PRO A 213 6.91 9.36 -9.20
C PRO A 213 6.48 9.56 -10.65
N ASP A 214 7.43 9.66 -11.59
CA ASP A 214 7.13 10.02 -12.98
C ASP A 214 6.19 9.02 -13.70
N PRO A 215 6.52 7.71 -13.78
CA PRO A 215 5.65 6.72 -14.41
C PRO A 215 4.34 6.52 -13.65
N VAL A 216 4.35 6.64 -12.31
CA VAL A 216 3.14 6.51 -11.49
C VAL A 216 2.17 7.66 -11.75
N PHE A 217 2.64 8.91 -11.75
CA PHE A 217 1.81 10.06 -12.07
C PHE A 217 1.22 9.95 -13.47
N GLN A 218 2.01 9.51 -14.44
CA GLN A 218 1.52 9.31 -15.80
C GLN A 218 0.44 8.23 -15.86
N ALA A 219 0.64 7.09 -15.17
CA ALA A 219 -0.33 6.00 -15.15
C ALA A 219 -1.65 6.38 -14.47
N LEU A 220 -1.60 7.25 -13.47
CA LEU A 220 -2.77 7.75 -12.75
C LEU A 220 -3.46 8.93 -13.44
N SER A 221 -2.78 9.59 -14.38
CA SER A 221 -3.36 10.68 -15.17
C SER A 221 -4.21 10.14 -16.31
N TYR A 222 -5.36 10.77 -16.58
CA TYR A 222 -6.21 10.35 -17.70
C TYR A 222 -7.09 11.49 -18.25
N ASN A 223 -7.48 11.37 -19.51
CA ASN A 223 -8.30 12.29 -20.30
C ASN A 223 -7.81 13.75 -20.38
N GLY A 224 -6.56 14.02 -19.99
CA GLY A 224 -6.04 15.39 -19.93
C GLY A 224 -6.72 16.29 -18.88
N ILE A 225 -7.59 15.74 -18.04
CA ILE A 225 -8.34 16.46 -17.00
C ILE A 225 -7.88 16.03 -15.61
N TYR A 226 -7.57 14.75 -15.44
CA TYR A 226 -7.19 14.19 -14.14
C TYR A 226 -5.69 14.14 -14.00
N ASP A 227 -5.18 14.84 -12.99
CA ASP A 227 -3.77 14.87 -12.62
C ASP A 227 -3.44 13.75 -11.63
N GLY A 228 -2.58 12.82 -12.04
CA GLY A 228 -2.11 11.72 -11.21
C GLY A 228 -1.34 12.16 -9.96
N ARG A 229 -0.74 13.36 -9.96
CA ARG A 229 -0.10 13.94 -8.77
C ARG A 229 -1.12 14.27 -7.70
N LEU A 230 -2.15 15.03 -8.07
CA LEU A 230 -3.25 15.39 -7.16
C LEU A 230 -4.02 14.15 -6.68
N TYR A 231 -4.13 13.12 -7.51
CA TYR A 231 -4.66 11.84 -7.10
C TYR A 231 -3.82 11.23 -5.96
N LEU A 232 -2.51 11.17 -6.15
CA LEU A 232 -1.60 10.52 -5.22
C LEU A 232 -1.47 11.29 -3.90
N GLU A 233 -1.45 12.63 -3.94
CA GLU A 233 -1.44 13.50 -2.76
C GLU A 233 -2.65 13.28 -1.83
N LYS A 234 -3.81 12.88 -2.37
CA LYS A 234 -5.00 12.55 -1.56
C LYS A 234 -4.88 11.20 -0.84
N LEU A 235 -3.96 10.35 -1.28
CA LEU A 235 -3.86 8.96 -0.84
C LEU A 235 -2.61 8.71 0.00
N VAL A 236 -1.46 9.22 -0.46
CA VAL A 236 -0.18 9.18 0.23
C VAL A 236 -0.08 10.42 1.11
N GLN A 237 -0.21 10.22 2.42
CA GLN A 237 -0.28 11.33 3.37
C GLN A 237 1.08 12.01 3.56
N VAL A 238 2.17 11.23 3.47
CA VAL A 238 3.53 11.74 3.54
C VAL A 238 4.39 10.98 2.55
N SER A 239 5.02 11.69 1.62
CA SER A 239 6.02 11.14 0.70
C SER A 239 7.42 11.59 1.10
N TYR A 240 8.36 10.65 1.08
CA TYR A 240 9.76 10.92 1.35
C TYR A 240 10.62 10.55 0.14
N PRO A 241 11.32 11.51 -0.49
CA PRO A 241 12.30 11.19 -1.50
C PRO A 241 13.47 10.44 -0.85
N ILE A 242 13.97 9.40 -1.51
CA ILE A 242 15.18 8.70 -1.08
C ILE A 242 16.33 9.71 -0.98
N PRO A 243 17.09 9.71 0.13
CA PRO A 243 18.25 10.58 0.27
C PRO A 243 19.23 10.36 -0.88
N ARG A 244 19.57 11.46 -1.57
CA ARG A 244 20.59 11.44 -2.63
C ARG A 244 21.91 10.99 -2.03
N ILE A 245 22.62 10.13 -2.76
CA ILE A 245 23.98 9.74 -2.41
C ILE A 245 24.84 11.02 -2.34
N SER A 246 25.51 11.22 -1.20
CA SER A 246 26.40 12.36 -1.02
C SER A 246 27.49 12.37 -2.09
N TYR A 247 28.06 13.55 -2.39
CA TYR A 247 29.12 13.67 -3.39
C TYR A 247 30.33 12.74 -3.13
N ILE A 248 30.71 12.55 -1.85
CA ILE A 248 31.85 11.72 -1.43
C ILE A 248 31.61 10.26 -1.84
N HIS A 249 30.52 9.67 -1.36
CA HIS A 249 30.13 8.30 -1.68
C HIS A 249 29.88 8.07 -3.19
N ARG A 250 29.41 9.09 -3.94
CA ARG A 250 29.24 8.99 -5.39
C ARG A 250 30.58 8.86 -6.12
N LYS A 251 31.60 9.57 -5.66
CA LYS A 251 32.94 9.54 -6.26
C LYS A 251 33.60 8.18 -6.03
N GLU A 252 33.50 7.65 -4.81
CA GLU A 252 34.02 6.32 -4.46
C GLU A 252 33.35 5.19 -5.26
N HIS A 253 32.04 5.28 -5.49
CA HIS A 253 31.31 4.29 -6.32
C HIS A 253 31.67 4.36 -7.82
N LEU A 254 32.01 5.53 -8.35
CA LEU A 254 32.45 5.69 -9.74
C LEU A 254 33.91 5.25 -9.97
N GLU A 255 34.69 5.13 -8.88
CA GLU A 255 36.11 4.74 -8.90
C GLU A 255 36.33 3.24 -8.59
N SER A 256 35.27 2.48 -8.27
CA SER A 256 35.28 1.04 -7.94
C SER A 256 34.73 0.15 -9.06
#